data_AF-A0A961DPB1-F1
#
_entry.id   AF-A0A961DPB1-F1
#
_cell.length_a   1.000
_cell.length_b   1.000
_cell.length_c   1.000
_cell.angle_alpha   90.00
_cell.angle_beta   90.00
_cell.angle_gamma   90.00
#
_symmetry.space_group_name_H-M   'P 1'
#
loop_
_entity.id
_entity.type
_entity.pdbx_description
1 polymer ?
#
loop_
_entity_poly.entity_id
_entity_poly.type
_entity_poly.pdbx_seq_one_letter_code
_entity_poly.pdbx_strand_id
1 'polypeptide(L)'
;MLAVALSLLSEGGEAAEKVANPVLPTVPEMVWGAIAFFSLLALMKFVLLPPIKQSTRKREERIRADEEAAERAIVESEQIRRDYDATLAEARAEAARIIDEARESAEAKRSEIIRAAEDEVANARQGALAELETERGSALDSLRTQVATIAVSAAGKVIQKPLDVAANQAVVDAHVSRADA
;
A
#
# COMPACT_ATOMS: atom_id res chain seq x y z
N MET A 1 16.58 136.64 -31.67
CA MET A 1 15.63 135.50 -31.69
C MET A 1 15.81 134.53 -32.86
N LEU A 2 16.93 134.58 -33.59
CA LEU A 2 17.24 133.63 -34.69
C LEU A 2 18.17 132.48 -34.29
N ALA A 3 18.79 132.53 -33.10
CA ALA A 3 19.71 131.50 -32.60
C ALA A 3 19.01 130.30 -31.92
N VAL A 4 17.77 130.47 -31.45
CA VAL A 4 16.99 129.43 -30.73
C VAL A 4 16.31 128.45 -31.70
N ALA A 5 16.08 128.87 -32.96
CA ALA A 5 15.47 128.01 -33.98
C ALA A 5 16.47 127.00 -34.60
N LEU A 6 17.79 127.25 -34.48
CA LEU A 6 18.83 126.40 -35.07
C LEU A 6 19.29 125.28 -34.14
N SER A 7 19.09 125.43 -32.82
CA SER A 7 19.42 124.38 -31.83
C SER A 7 18.39 123.24 -31.78
N LEU A 8 17.15 123.47 -32.24
CA LEU A 8 16.08 122.45 -32.26
C LEU A 8 16.17 121.50 -33.47
N LEU A 9 17.07 121.75 -34.42
CA LEU A 9 17.26 120.92 -35.62
C LEU A 9 18.52 120.03 -35.53
N SER A 10 19.30 120.15 -34.44
CA SER A 10 20.60 119.48 -34.28
C SER A 10 20.59 118.26 -33.34
N GLU A 11 19.46 117.94 -32.71
CA GLU A 11 19.27 116.71 -31.89
C GLU A 11 18.60 115.57 -32.68
N GLY A 12 18.65 115.62 -34.02
CA GLY A 12 18.03 114.61 -34.90
C GLY A 12 18.97 113.49 -35.34
N GLY A 13 19.97 113.13 -34.54
CA GLY A 13 20.99 112.18 -34.96
C GLY A 13 21.68 111.46 -33.82
N GLU A 14 20.99 110.53 -33.16
CA GLU A 14 21.66 109.33 -32.63
C GLU A 14 20.72 108.15 -32.44
N ALA A 15 21.26 106.98 -32.78
CA ALA A 15 20.90 105.63 -32.32
C ALA A 15 19.52 105.04 -32.67
N ALA A 16 19.50 104.27 -33.77
CA ALA A 16 19.01 102.89 -33.82
C ALA A 16 18.12 102.38 -32.66
N GLU A 17 16.89 102.87 -32.54
CA GLU A 17 15.92 102.33 -31.59
C GLU A 17 15.01 101.31 -32.29
N LYS A 18 15.46 100.05 -32.32
CA LYS A 18 14.56 98.92 -32.61
C LYS A 18 13.58 98.83 -31.45
N VAL A 19 12.36 99.29 -31.70
CA VAL A 19 11.17 99.13 -30.87
C VAL A 19 11.13 97.73 -30.26
N ALA A 20 11.41 97.64 -28.97
CA ALA A 20 11.24 96.43 -28.18
C ALA A 20 9.73 96.15 -28.08
N ASN A 21 9.27 95.12 -28.79
CA ASN A 21 7.89 94.67 -28.74
C ASN A 21 7.69 93.83 -27.46
N PRO A 22 6.91 94.29 -26.46
CA PRO A 22 6.87 93.72 -25.10
C PRO A 22 6.20 92.33 -24.98
N VAL A 23 5.75 91.75 -26.10
CA VAL A 23 5.11 90.43 -26.15
C VAL A 23 6.04 89.37 -26.77
N LEU A 24 7.07 89.79 -27.52
CA LEU A 24 8.02 88.85 -28.13
C LEU A 24 9.38 88.96 -27.43
N PRO A 25 9.86 87.88 -26.79
CA PRO A 25 11.19 87.87 -26.19
C PRO A 25 12.25 88.14 -27.24
N THR A 26 13.34 88.78 -26.83
CA THR A 26 14.46 89.06 -27.73
C THR A 26 15.09 87.73 -28.18
N VAL A 27 15.66 87.68 -29.40
CA VAL A 27 16.26 86.45 -29.97
C VAL A 27 17.23 85.74 -29.00
N PRO A 28 18.06 86.43 -28.19
CA PRO A 28 18.93 85.79 -27.20
C PRO A 28 18.18 85.05 -26.07
N GLU A 29 17.07 85.60 -25.59
CA GLU A 29 16.26 84.99 -24.51
C GLU A 29 15.55 83.72 -25.01
N MET A 30 15.09 83.71 -26.25
CA MET A 30 14.56 82.51 -26.90
C MET A 30 15.60 81.39 -27.01
N VAL A 31 16.84 81.72 -27.34
CA VAL A 31 17.94 80.73 -27.44
C VAL A 31 18.27 80.15 -26.08
N TRP A 32 18.40 80.98 -25.04
CA TRP A 32 18.67 80.48 -23.69
C TRP A 32 17.50 79.69 -23.10
N GLY A 33 16.26 80.12 -23.33
CA GLY A 33 15.06 79.39 -22.97
C GLY A 33 14.96 78.04 -23.68
N ALA A 34 15.29 77.98 -24.97
CA ALA A 34 15.35 76.72 -25.72
C ALA A 34 16.43 75.79 -25.17
N ILE A 35 17.63 76.30 -24.89
CA ILE A 35 18.72 75.52 -24.28
C ILE A 35 18.29 74.96 -22.93
N ALA A 36 17.67 75.76 -22.06
CA ALA A 36 17.18 75.31 -20.76
C ALA A 36 16.06 74.26 -20.91
N PHE A 37 15.11 74.47 -21.83
CA PHE A 37 14.03 73.53 -22.12
C PHE A 37 14.55 72.19 -22.63
N PHE A 38 15.45 72.18 -23.62
CA PHE A 38 16.03 70.96 -24.16
C PHE A 38 16.96 70.26 -23.17
N SER A 39 17.70 71.03 -22.35
CA SER A 39 18.54 70.47 -21.27
C SER A 39 17.68 69.79 -20.21
N LEU A 40 16.57 70.41 -19.79
CA LEU A 40 15.61 69.79 -18.86
C LEU A 40 14.96 68.54 -19.47
N LEU A 41 14.56 68.61 -20.74
CA LEU A 41 13.95 67.48 -21.44
C LEU A 41 14.95 66.31 -21.57
N ALA A 42 16.21 66.60 -21.88
CA ALA A 42 17.27 65.59 -21.92
C ALA A 42 17.50 64.96 -20.53
N LEU A 43 17.54 65.78 -19.47
CA LEU A 43 17.69 65.30 -18.10
C LEU A 43 16.50 64.41 -17.69
N MET A 44 15.26 64.82 -17.97
CA MET A 44 14.07 64.01 -17.72
C MET A 44 14.09 62.71 -18.52
N LYS A 45 14.47 62.76 -19.80
CA LYS A 45 14.58 61.57 -20.65
C LYS A 45 15.60 60.59 -20.09
N PHE A 46 16.74 61.08 -19.60
CA PHE A 46 17.83 60.23 -19.11
C PHE A 46 17.58 59.70 -17.69
N VAL A 47 16.92 60.47 -16.82
CA VAL A 47 16.69 60.09 -15.42
C VAL A 47 15.36 59.37 -15.21
N LEU A 48 14.28 59.78 -15.90
CA LEU A 48 12.92 59.30 -15.63
C LEU A 48 12.52 58.08 -16.46
N LEU A 49 13.01 57.93 -17.70
CA LEU A 49 12.68 56.77 -18.54
C LEU A 49 13.25 55.44 -18.03
N PRO A 50 14.50 55.35 -17.53
CA PRO A 50 15.05 54.09 -17.05
C PRO A 50 14.23 53.42 -15.93
N PRO A 51 13.83 54.10 -14.84
CA PRO A 51 13.07 53.46 -13.76
C PRO A 51 11.67 53.03 -14.21
N ILE A 52 11.02 53.77 -15.11
CA ILE A 52 9.70 53.41 -15.66
C ILE A 52 9.82 52.12 -16.48
N LYS A 53 10.78 52.07 -17.42
CA LYS A 53 11.02 50.88 -18.24
C LYS A 53 11.41 49.67 -17.39
N GLN A 54 12.22 49.88 -16.36
CA GLN A 54 12.62 48.83 -15.44
C GLN A 54 11.42 48.28 -14.65
N SER A 55 10.51 49.13 -14.17
CA SER A 55 9.30 48.71 -13.46
C SER A 55 8.37 47.88 -14.35
N THR A 56 8.13 48.33 -15.58
CA THR A 56 7.30 47.59 -16.55
C THR A 56 7.94 46.25 -16.90
N ARG A 57 9.25 46.22 -17.20
CA ARG A 57 9.96 44.97 -17.48
C ARG A 57 9.91 44.00 -16.31
N LYS A 58 10.12 44.47 -15.07
CA LYS A 58 10.00 43.63 -13.85
C LYS A 58 8.60 43.05 -13.70
N ARG A 59 7.55 43.82 -14.04
CA ARG A 59 6.16 43.32 -14.01
C ARG A 59 5.95 42.25 -15.07
N GLU A 60 6.40 42.48 -16.29
CA GLU A 60 6.30 41.49 -17.38
C GLU A 60 7.06 40.20 -17.05
N GLU A 61 8.29 40.32 -16.55
CA GLU A 61 9.11 39.16 -16.13
C GLU A 61 8.45 38.38 -15.00
N ARG A 62 7.86 39.06 -14.02
CA ARG A 62 7.09 38.41 -12.95
C ARG A 62 5.87 37.68 -13.48
N ILE A 63 5.08 38.31 -14.35
CA ILE A 63 3.87 37.68 -14.92
C ILE A 63 4.25 36.43 -15.70
N ARG A 64 5.30 36.50 -16.54
CA ARG A 64 5.79 35.32 -17.27
C ARG A 64 6.29 34.22 -16.34
N ALA A 65 7.04 34.59 -15.30
CA ALA A 65 7.52 33.62 -14.32
C ALA A 65 6.37 32.95 -13.55
N ASP A 66 5.34 33.73 -13.18
CA ASP A 66 4.14 33.25 -12.49
C ASP A 66 3.32 32.32 -13.41
N GLU A 67 3.20 32.66 -14.71
CA GLU A 67 2.53 31.83 -15.74
C GLU A 67 3.27 30.50 -15.95
N GLU A 68 4.58 30.53 -16.16
CA GLU A 68 5.39 29.32 -16.28
C GLU A 68 5.34 28.47 -15.00
N ALA A 69 5.32 29.11 -13.82
CA ALA A 69 5.20 28.39 -12.55
C ALA A 69 3.82 27.72 -12.42
N ALA A 70 2.75 28.38 -12.86
CA ALA A 70 1.41 27.80 -12.88
C ALA A 70 1.33 26.62 -13.85
N GLU A 71 1.88 26.74 -15.06
CA GLU A 71 1.93 25.64 -16.03
C GLU A 71 2.72 24.45 -15.48
N ARG A 72 3.90 24.69 -14.90
CA ARG A 72 4.71 23.64 -14.26
C ARG A 72 3.95 22.96 -13.12
N ALA A 73 3.26 23.72 -12.27
CA ALA A 73 2.48 23.17 -11.17
C ALA A 73 1.30 22.31 -11.65
N ILE A 74 0.67 22.67 -12.78
CA ILE A 74 -0.39 21.85 -13.40
C ILE A 74 0.19 20.53 -13.89
N VAL A 75 1.31 20.58 -14.64
CA VAL A 75 1.97 19.37 -15.16
C VAL A 75 2.44 18.46 -14.03
N GLU A 76 3.07 19.01 -13.00
CA GLU A 76 3.52 18.26 -11.82
C GLU A 76 2.34 17.64 -11.07
N SER A 77 1.25 18.38 -10.87
CA SER A 77 0.03 17.86 -10.24
C SER A 77 -0.58 16.71 -11.05
N GLU A 78 -0.63 16.83 -12.37
CA GLU A 78 -1.09 15.73 -13.24
C GLU A 78 -0.18 14.50 -13.15
N GLN A 79 1.14 14.70 -13.11
CA GLN A 79 2.11 13.62 -12.93
C GLN A 79 1.92 12.92 -11.58
N ILE A 80 1.86 13.68 -10.48
CA ILE A 80 1.63 13.15 -9.14
C ILE A 80 0.31 12.38 -9.07
N ARG A 81 -0.76 12.89 -9.69
CA ARG A 81 -2.04 12.18 -9.76
C ARG A 81 -1.93 10.86 -10.52
N ARG A 82 -1.25 10.85 -11.67
CA ARG A 82 -1.03 9.62 -12.45
C ARG A 82 -0.21 8.60 -11.67
N ASP A 83 0.86 9.02 -11.02
CA ASP A 83 1.72 8.15 -10.22
C ASP A 83 0.97 7.61 -9.00
N TYR A 84 0.15 8.44 -8.36
CA TYR A 84 -0.72 8.03 -7.26
C TYR A 84 -1.76 6.99 -7.70
N ASP A 85 -2.45 7.24 -8.82
CA ASP A 85 -3.45 6.31 -9.37
C ASP A 85 -2.79 4.98 -9.80
N ALA A 86 -1.59 5.04 -10.38
CA ALA A 86 -0.80 3.86 -10.73
C ALA A 86 -0.39 3.06 -9.48
N THR A 87 0.13 3.74 -8.45
CA THR A 87 0.52 3.10 -7.18
C THR A 87 -0.70 2.47 -6.50
N LEU A 88 -1.86 3.12 -6.54
CA LEU A 88 -3.10 2.59 -5.99
C LEU A 88 -3.59 1.36 -6.75
N ALA A 89 -3.46 1.35 -8.08
CA ALA A 89 -3.80 0.21 -8.90
C ALA A 89 -2.86 -0.98 -8.62
N GLU A 90 -1.55 -0.73 -8.52
CA GLU A 90 -0.55 -1.74 -8.16
C GLU A 90 -0.81 -2.31 -6.76
N ALA A 91 -1.06 -1.46 -5.77
CA ALA A 91 -1.37 -1.90 -4.40
C ALA A 91 -2.63 -2.77 -4.35
N ARG A 92 -3.66 -2.46 -5.15
CA ARG A 92 -4.88 -3.29 -5.25
C ARG A 92 -4.61 -4.62 -5.92
N ALA A 93 -3.81 -4.63 -6.99
CA ALA A 93 -3.42 -5.87 -7.67
C ALA A 93 -2.58 -6.78 -6.76
N GLU A 94 -1.65 -6.21 -6.01
CA GLU A 94 -0.83 -6.93 -5.04
C GLU A 94 -1.68 -7.48 -3.88
N ALA A 95 -2.61 -6.68 -3.35
CA ALA A 95 -3.54 -7.15 -2.32
C ALA A 95 -4.41 -8.32 -2.83
N ALA A 96 -4.90 -8.24 -4.06
CA ALA A 96 -5.65 -9.35 -4.67
C ALA A 96 -4.77 -10.61 -4.80
N ARG A 97 -3.53 -10.46 -5.27
CA ARG A 97 -2.56 -11.56 -5.37
C ARG A 97 -2.29 -12.23 -4.03
N ILE A 98 -2.06 -11.43 -2.98
CA ILE A 98 -1.82 -11.95 -1.62
C ILE A 98 -3.05 -12.73 -1.12
N ILE A 99 -4.26 -12.24 -1.38
CA ILE A 99 -5.50 -12.94 -0.98
C ILE A 99 -5.63 -14.27 -1.73
N ASP A 100 -5.34 -14.28 -3.03
CA ASP A 100 -5.45 -15.49 -3.85
C ASP A 100 -4.39 -16.53 -3.44
N GLU A 101 -3.14 -16.11 -3.20
CA GLU A 101 -2.08 -16.98 -2.69
C GLU A 101 -2.41 -17.53 -1.29
N ALA A 102 -2.95 -16.69 -0.40
CA ALA A 102 -3.39 -17.13 0.92
C ALA A 102 -4.53 -18.15 0.83
N ARG A 103 -5.47 -17.98 -0.12
CA ARG A 103 -6.55 -18.95 -0.36
C ARG A 103 -6.02 -20.27 -0.89
N GLU A 104 -5.10 -20.24 -1.85
CA GLU A 104 -4.48 -21.44 -2.41
C GLU A 104 -3.69 -22.19 -1.33
N SER A 105 -2.87 -21.47 -0.55
CA SER A 105 -2.14 -22.07 0.56
C SER A 105 -3.07 -22.63 1.64
N ALA A 106 -4.18 -21.95 1.93
CA ALA A 106 -5.16 -22.43 2.91
C ALA A 106 -5.85 -23.71 2.43
N GLU A 107 -6.24 -23.80 1.15
CA GLU A 107 -6.86 -25.01 0.60
C GLU A 107 -5.85 -26.16 0.53
N ALA A 108 -4.60 -25.89 0.15
CA ALA A 108 -3.54 -26.88 0.16
C ALA A 108 -3.32 -27.43 1.58
N LYS A 109 -3.23 -26.55 2.58
CA LYS A 109 -3.08 -26.96 3.99
C LYS A 109 -4.31 -27.70 4.50
N ARG A 110 -5.51 -27.29 4.12
CA ARG A 110 -6.76 -27.97 4.45
C ARG A 110 -6.76 -29.40 3.90
N SER A 111 -6.38 -29.57 2.62
CA SER A 111 -6.29 -30.89 2.00
C SER A 111 -5.25 -31.78 2.69
N GLU A 112 -4.09 -31.22 3.03
CA GLU A 112 -3.03 -31.92 3.77
C GLU A 112 -3.51 -32.38 5.15
N ILE A 113 -4.17 -31.51 5.91
CA ILE A 113 -4.71 -31.85 7.25
C ILE A 113 -5.77 -32.95 7.13
N ILE A 114 -6.66 -32.86 6.15
CA ILE A 114 -7.71 -33.89 5.95
C ILE A 114 -7.06 -35.23 5.62
N ARG A 115 -6.10 -35.28 4.70
CA ARG A 115 -5.39 -36.53 4.37
C ARG A 115 -4.66 -37.10 5.57
N ALA A 116 -3.93 -36.27 6.31
CA ALA A 116 -3.22 -36.71 7.51
C ALA A 116 -4.19 -37.28 8.57
N ALA A 117 -5.36 -36.64 8.75
CA ALA A 117 -6.39 -37.13 9.66
C ALA A 117 -7.02 -38.45 9.18
N GLU A 118 -7.27 -38.60 7.87
CA GLU A 118 -7.75 -39.86 7.29
C GLU A 118 -6.74 -40.99 7.48
N ASP A 119 -5.45 -40.72 7.25
CA ASP A 119 -4.36 -41.68 7.47
C ASP A 119 -4.22 -42.06 8.95
N GLU A 120 -4.31 -41.08 9.87
CA GLU A 120 -4.29 -41.32 11.31
C GLU A 120 -5.47 -42.19 11.75
N VAL A 121 -6.68 -41.88 11.29
CA VAL A 121 -7.88 -42.68 11.56
C VAL A 121 -7.75 -44.10 11.01
N ALA A 122 -7.20 -44.26 9.80
CA ALA A 122 -6.97 -45.57 9.20
C ALA A 122 -5.97 -46.40 10.03
N ASN A 123 -4.87 -45.79 10.45
CA ASN A 123 -3.86 -46.42 11.30
C ASN A 123 -4.41 -46.79 12.68
N ALA A 124 -5.16 -45.88 13.31
CA ALA A 124 -5.82 -46.15 14.59
C ALA A 124 -6.82 -47.30 14.49
N ARG A 125 -7.61 -47.35 13.40
CA ARG A 125 -8.54 -48.45 13.14
C ARG A 125 -7.82 -49.78 12.93
N GLN A 126 -6.70 -49.78 12.21
CA GLN A 126 -5.91 -51.00 12.02
C GLN A 126 -5.30 -51.48 13.35
N GLY A 127 -4.79 -50.57 14.19
CA GLY A 127 -4.31 -50.87 15.53
C GLY A 127 -5.41 -51.48 16.41
N ALA A 128 -6.57 -50.84 16.46
CA ALA A 128 -7.72 -51.34 17.23
C ALA A 128 -8.19 -52.73 16.76
N LEU A 129 -8.16 -53.02 15.46
CA LEU A 129 -8.48 -54.35 14.94
C LEU A 129 -7.43 -55.41 15.34
N ALA A 130 -6.15 -55.05 15.35
CA ALA A 130 -5.08 -55.95 15.79
C ALA A 130 -5.15 -56.23 17.31
N GLU A 131 -5.46 -55.21 18.11
CA GLU A 131 -5.71 -55.36 19.55
C GLU A 131 -6.92 -56.27 19.81
N LEU A 132 -8.04 -56.04 19.09
CA LEU A 132 -9.25 -56.85 19.21
C LEU A 132 -8.99 -58.33 18.88
N GLU A 133 -8.18 -58.62 17.85
CA GLU A 133 -7.84 -60.01 17.50
C GLU A 133 -6.98 -60.67 18.58
N THR A 134 -6.03 -59.92 19.15
CA THR A 134 -5.19 -60.38 20.26
C THR A 134 -6.01 -60.64 21.52
N GLU A 135 -6.96 -59.76 21.83
CA GLU A 135 -7.86 -59.90 22.97
C GLU A 135 -8.83 -61.07 22.78
N ARG A 136 -9.33 -61.29 21.55
CA ARG A 136 -10.12 -62.48 21.20
C ARG A 136 -9.36 -63.78 21.44
N GLY A 137 -8.11 -63.85 20.99
CA GLY A 137 -7.24 -65.01 21.23
C GLY A 137 -7.08 -65.29 22.73
N SER A 138 -6.77 -64.24 23.50
CA SER A 138 -6.62 -64.33 24.96
C SER A 138 -7.92 -64.75 25.67
N ALA A 139 -9.07 -64.24 25.24
CA ALA A 139 -10.38 -64.62 25.76
C ALA A 139 -10.71 -66.09 25.48
N LEU A 140 -10.40 -66.58 24.27
CA LEU A 140 -10.60 -67.99 23.89
C LEU A 140 -9.72 -68.93 24.72
N ASP A 141 -8.45 -68.58 24.95
CA ASP A 141 -7.55 -69.40 25.77
C ASP A 141 -7.95 -69.40 27.26
N SER A 142 -8.44 -68.27 27.77
CA SER A 142 -9.05 -68.21 29.12
C SER A 142 -10.28 -69.10 29.22
N LEU A 143 -11.17 -69.08 28.21
CA LEU A 143 -12.34 -69.96 28.16
C LEU A 143 -11.95 -71.44 28.11
N ARG A 144 -10.94 -71.82 27.30
CA ARG A 144 -10.43 -73.20 27.25
C ARG A 144 -9.93 -73.66 28.61
N THR A 145 -9.19 -72.81 29.32
CA THR A 145 -8.67 -73.12 30.66
C THR A 145 -9.79 -73.30 31.68
N GLN A 146 -10.81 -72.43 31.64
CA GLN A 146 -12.00 -72.54 32.51
C GLN A 146 -12.79 -73.83 32.22
N VAL A 147 -13.02 -74.16 30.95
CA VAL A 147 -13.72 -75.39 30.54
C VAL A 147 -12.94 -76.63 30.96
N ALA A 148 -11.61 -76.65 30.78
CA ALA A 148 -10.76 -77.75 31.24
C ALA A 148 -10.85 -77.94 32.75
N THR A 149 -10.85 -76.85 33.52
CA THR A 149 -11.00 -76.89 34.98
C THR A 149 -12.36 -77.45 35.39
N ILE A 150 -13.45 -77.03 34.73
CA ILE A 150 -14.80 -77.55 34.97
C ILE A 150 -14.86 -79.04 34.62
N ALA A 151 -14.29 -79.46 33.49
CA ALA A 151 -14.28 -80.86 33.06
C ALA A 151 -13.53 -81.77 34.05
N VAL A 152 -12.35 -81.34 34.53
CA VAL A 152 -11.58 -82.08 35.55
C VAL A 152 -12.34 -82.15 36.88
N SER A 153 -12.95 -81.04 37.31
CA SER A 153 -13.78 -81.01 38.53
C SER A 153 -15.00 -81.93 38.43
N ALA A 154 -15.67 -81.96 37.27
CA ALA A 154 -16.79 -82.86 37.00
C ALA A 154 -16.35 -84.33 36.99
N ALA A 155 -15.22 -84.66 36.33
CA ALA A 155 -14.65 -86.01 36.33
C ALA A 155 -14.28 -86.47 37.75
N GLY A 156 -13.67 -85.60 38.56
CA GLY A 156 -13.36 -85.88 39.97
C GLY A 156 -14.60 -86.19 40.81
N LYS A 157 -15.70 -85.45 40.62
CA LYS A 157 -16.98 -85.74 41.28
C LYS A 157 -17.59 -87.08 40.88
N VAL A 158 -17.43 -87.51 39.62
CA VAL A 158 -17.91 -88.82 39.16
C VAL A 158 -17.11 -89.96 39.78
N ILE A 159 -15.79 -89.81 39.94
CA ILE A 159 -14.92 -90.82 40.57
C ILE A 159 -15.13 -90.88 42.09
N GLN A 160 -15.43 -89.75 42.73
CA GLN A 160 -15.76 -89.71 44.17
C GLN A 160 -17.17 -90.23 44.50
N LYS A 161 -18.03 -90.49 43.51
CA LYS A 161 -19.25 -91.26 43.75
C LYS A 161 -18.80 -92.64 44.25
N PRO A 162 -19.23 -93.09 45.43
CA PRO A 162 -18.75 -94.33 46.02
C PRO A 162 -18.94 -95.46 45.00
N LEU A 163 -17.83 -96.13 44.68
CA LEU A 163 -17.83 -97.39 43.94
C LEU A 163 -18.69 -98.36 44.72
N ASP A 164 -19.94 -98.53 44.28
CA ASP A 164 -20.82 -99.54 44.83
C ASP A 164 -20.23 -100.90 44.46
N VAL A 165 -19.68 -101.59 45.46
CA VAL A 165 -19.08 -102.91 45.32
C VAL A 165 -20.10 -103.90 44.74
N ALA A 166 -21.40 -103.68 44.97
CA ALA A 166 -22.46 -104.51 44.41
C ALA A 166 -22.62 -104.34 42.88
N ALA A 167 -22.42 -103.12 42.35
CA ALA A 167 -22.54 -102.85 40.91
C ALA A 167 -21.36 -103.44 40.10
N ASN A 168 -20.16 -103.49 40.68
CA ASN A 168 -18.98 -104.04 40.01
C ASN A 168 -18.92 -105.58 40.05
N GLN A 169 -19.45 -106.23 41.10
CA GLN A 169 -19.55 -107.69 41.14
C GLN A 169 -20.46 -108.24 40.02
N ALA A 170 -21.59 -107.58 39.75
CA ALA A 170 -22.48 -107.97 38.66
C ALA A 170 -21.83 -107.89 37.26
N VAL A 171 -20.91 -106.93 37.04
CA VAL A 171 -20.19 -106.77 35.76
C VAL A 171 -19.02 -107.76 35.64
N VAL A 172 -18.33 -108.06 36.75
CA VAL A 172 -17.27 -109.08 36.79
C VAL A 172 -17.85 -110.48 36.57
N ASP A 173 -18.95 -110.82 37.24
CA ASP A 173 -19.63 -112.12 37.08
C ASP A 173 -20.20 -112.29 35.65
N ALA A 174 -20.67 -111.21 35.03
CA ALA A 174 -21.12 -111.21 33.64
C ALA A 174 -19.98 -111.36 32.61
N HIS A 175 -18.75 -110.96 32.95
CA HIS A 175 -17.58 -111.16 32.08
C HIS A 175 -16.93 -112.52 32.27
N VAL A 176 -16.87 -113.04 33.51
CA VAL A 176 -16.36 -114.40 33.78
C VAL A 176 -17.28 -115.45 33.15
N SER A 177 -18.61 -115.30 33.26
CA SER A 177 -19.58 -116.22 32.63
C SER A 177 -19.57 -116.22 31.09
N ARG A 178 -19.01 -115.20 30.44
CA ARG A 178 -18.85 -115.15 28.97
C ARG A 178 -17.50 -115.73 28.51
N ALA A 179 -16.52 -115.88 29.39
CA ALA A 179 -15.24 -116.51 29.08
C ALA A 179 -15.26 -118.03 29.29
N ASP A 180 -16.19 -118.53 30.10
CA ASP A 180 -16.39 -119.95 30.42
C ASP A 180 -17.42 -120.67 29.51
N ALA A 181 -17.84 -120.04 28.39
CA ALA A 181 -18.71 -120.60 27.35
C ALA A 181 -18.02 -120.50 25.98
#